data_AF-A0A0H1B9Q1-F1
#
_entry.id   AF-A0A0H1B9Q1-F1
#
_cell.length_a   1.000
_cell.length_b   1.000
_cell.length_c   1.000
_cell.angle_alpha   90.00
_cell.angle_beta   90.00
_cell.angle_gamma   90.00
#
_symmetry.space_group_name_H-M   'P 1'
#
loop_
_entity.id
_entity.type
_entity.pdbx_description
1 polymer ?
#
loop_
_entity_poly.entity_id
_entity_poly.type
_entity_poly.pdbx_seq_one_letter_code
_entity_poly.pdbx_strand_id
1 'polypeptide(L)'
;MASQSPTPTVLLTSVPPKTLLGIDLICFATTPNFHGIKNLPPGPHFLYTGTTESFSLRNGEWFFIHDYRTSGGTGGSGGGGAITAAGGVDIRLRRWDGAVEALIPIDEGSEEGRRDAMRLRANLGRIWANGQLLAYDRAGAEQRERQGDNQHRNCRTTGHSSQTT
;
A
#
# COMPACT_ATOMS: atom_id res chain seq x y z
N MET A 1 -22.99 10.68 2.27
CA MET A 1 -22.47 9.86 1.15
C MET A 1 -20.97 10.07 1.11
N ALA A 2 -20.16 9.02 1.28
CA ALA A 2 -18.71 9.17 1.15
C ALA A 2 -18.40 9.64 -0.28
N SER A 3 -17.71 10.76 -0.43
CA SER A 3 -17.31 11.31 -1.72
C SER A 3 -16.49 10.26 -2.47
N GLN A 4 -16.99 9.80 -3.62
CA GLN A 4 -16.35 8.78 -4.47
C GLN A 4 -15.21 9.36 -5.32
N SER A 5 -14.50 10.36 -4.80
CA SER A 5 -13.32 10.91 -5.45
C SER A 5 -12.14 10.00 -5.13
N PRO A 6 -11.41 9.50 -6.13
CA PRO A 6 -10.21 8.72 -5.87
C PRO A 6 -9.24 9.54 -5.01
N THR A 7 -8.75 8.95 -3.93
CA THR A 7 -7.59 9.43 -3.16
C THR A 7 -6.30 8.86 -3.78
N PRO A 8 -5.12 9.34 -3.37
CA PRO A 8 -3.87 8.70 -3.72
C PRO A 8 -3.90 7.19 -3.40
N THR A 9 -3.51 6.38 -4.38
CA THR A 9 -3.73 4.92 -4.37
C THR A 9 -2.60 4.19 -5.07
N VAL A 10 -2.18 3.07 -4.48
CA VAL A 10 -1.34 2.08 -5.13
C VAL A 10 -2.22 0.89 -5.53
N LEU A 11 -2.31 0.62 -6.83
CA LEU A 11 -3.00 -0.56 -7.37
C LEU A 11 -2.00 -1.66 -7.68
N LEU A 12 -2.37 -2.87 -7.26
CA LEU A 12 -1.53 -4.06 -7.33
C LEU A 12 -2.21 -5.13 -8.19
N THR A 13 -1.45 -5.75 -9.07
CA THR A 13 -1.93 -6.85 -9.91
C THR A 13 -1.14 -8.13 -9.69
N SER A 14 -1.86 -9.25 -9.83
CA SER A 14 -1.29 -10.60 -9.86
C SER A 14 -0.50 -11.01 -8.62
N VAL A 15 -0.75 -10.36 -7.47
CA VAL A 15 -0.11 -10.74 -6.20
C VAL A 15 -0.69 -12.09 -5.75
N PRO A 16 0.13 -13.12 -5.53
CA PRO A 16 -0.35 -14.39 -5.03
C PRO A 16 -1.05 -14.23 -3.68
N PRO A 17 -2.08 -15.02 -3.37
CA PRO A 17 -2.66 -15.06 -2.02
C PRO A 17 -1.62 -15.52 -1.00
N LYS A 18 -1.73 -15.05 0.25
CA LYS A 18 -0.83 -15.37 1.36
C LYS A 18 0.61 -14.84 1.21
N THR A 19 0.88 -14.03 0.19
CA THR A 19 2.10 -13.23 0.12
C THR A 19 2.08 -12.21 1.26
N LEU A 20 3.18 -12.07 2.00
CA LEU A 20 3.32 -11.00 2.98
C LEU A 20 3.48 -9.70 2.20
N LEU A 21 2.56 -8.76 2.41
CA LEU A 21 2.67 -7.40 1.91
C LEU A 21 2.77 -6.45 3.08
N GLY A 22 3.65 -5.46 2.98
CA GLY A 22 3.71 -4.37 3.93
C GLY A 22 3.88 -3.02 3.28
N ILE A 23 3.33 -2.02 3.94
CA ILE A 23 3.51 -0.61 3.63
C ILE A 23 3.90 0.11 4.92
N ASP A 24 5.06 0.75 4.89
CA ASP A 24 5.68 1.41 6.04
C ASP A 24 5.78 0.45 7.24
N LEU A 25 4.96 0.66 8.27
CA LEU A 25 4.93 -0.17 9.46
C LEU A 25 3.79 -1.21 9.44
N ILE A 26 2.86 -1.12 8.50
CA ILE A 26 1.71 -2.02 8.38
C ILE A 26 2.10 -3.22 7.54
N CYS A 27 1.79 -4.44 7.99
CA CYS A 27 1.94 -5.64 7.18
C CYS A 27 0.78 -6.61 7.40
N PHE A 28 0.49 -7.40 6.36
CA PHE A 28 -0.58 -8.40 6.34
C PHE A 28 -0.34 -9.41 5.22
N ALA A 29 -0.91 -10.60 5.36
CA ALA A 29 -0.99 -11.57 4.28
C ALA A 29 -2.07 -11.17 3.28
N THR A 30 -1.75 -11.17 1.98
CA THR A 30 -2.69 -10.84 0.91
C THR A 30 -3.83 -11.87 0.81
N THR A 31 -5.00 -11.39 0.39
CA THR A 31 -6.15 -12.24 0.05
C THR A 31 -6.33 -12.30 -1.48
N PRO A 32 -7.04 -13.30 -2.03
CA PRO A 32 -7.27 -13.38 -3.47
C PRO A 32 -7.95 -12.15 -4.09
N ASN A 33 -8.71 -11.40 -3.28
CA ASN A 33 -9.48 -10.24 -3.73
C ASN A 33 -8.81 -8.90 -3.38
N PHE A 34 -7.57 -8.92 -2.90
CA PHE A 34 -6.83 -7.72 -2.54
C PHE A 34 -6.21 -7.07 -3.79
N HIS A 35 -6.48 -5.79 -3.99
CA HIS A 35 -6.08 -5.06 -5.21
C HIS A 35 -5.24 -3.80 -4.96
N GLY A 36 -4.90 -3.49 -3.70
CA GLY A 36 -4.04 -2.35 -3.41
C GLY A 36 -4.40 -1.57 -2.15
N ILE A 37 -3.85 -0.36 -2.08
CA ILE A 37 -3.87 0.49 -0.88
C ILE A 37 -4.34 1.89 -1.30
N LYS A 38 -5.32 2.44 -0.57
CA LYS A 38 -5.88 3.77 -0.77
C LYS A 38 -5.68 4.65 0.46
N ASN A 39 -6.08 5.91 0.34
CA ASN A 39 -5.94 6.96 1.35
C ASN A 39 -4.50 7.20 1.77
N LEU A 40 -3.55 7.13 0.82
CA LEU A 40 -2.14 7.39 1.11
C LEU A 40 -1.93 8.89 1.35
N PRO A 41 -1.35 9.28 2.51
CA PRO A 41 -0.93 10.66 2.76
C PRO A 41 0.14 11.12 1.76
N PRO A 42 0.29 12.43 1.51
CA PRO A 42 1.47 12.94 0.84
C PRO A 42 2.75 12.63 1.60
N GLY A 43 3.83 12.36 0.87
CA GLY A 43 5.14 12.06 1.43
C GLY A 43 5.73 10.73 0.97
N PRO A 44 6.87 10.32 1.57
CA PRO A 44 7.52 9.06 1.26
C PRO A 44 6.74 7.88 1.85
N HIS A 45 6.68 6.81 1.08
CA HIS A 45 6.15 5.51 1.49
C HIS A 45 7.10 4.40 1.04
N PHE A 46 7.19 3.35 1.84
CA PHE A 46 7.96 2.15 1.52
C PHE A 46 7.04 0.94 1.40
N LEU A 47 6.94 0.39 0.19
CA LEU A 47 6.17 -0.82 -0.10
C LEU A 47 7.12 -2.01 -0.16
N TYR A 48 6.81 -3.09 0.54
CA TYR A 48 7.63 -4.29 0.55
C TYR A 48 6.81 -5.57 0.53
N THR A 49 7.41 -6.62 -0.02
CA THR A 49 6.85 -7.96 -0.11
C THR A 49 7.79 -8.99 0.50
N GLY A 50 7.20 -10.06 1.03
CA GLY A 50 7.88 -11.31 1.36
C GLY A 50 7.03 -12.49 0.89
N THR A 51 7.66 -13.58 0.49
CA THR A 51 6.94 -14.78 0.02
C THR A 51 5.99 -15.34 1.05
N THR A 52 6.41 -15.36 2.31
CA THR A 52 5.61 -15.80 3.46
C THR A 52 5.97 -14.96 4.69
N GLU A 53 5.13 -15.00 5.72
CA GLU A 53 5.37 -14.28 6.98
C GLU A 53 6.64 -14.76 7.71
N SER A 54 7.02 -16.03 7.51
CA SER A 54 8.15 -16.68 8.18
C SER A 54 9.48 -16.50 7.46
N PHE A 55 9.49 -15.89 6.26
CA PHE A 55 10.69 -15.74 5.45
C PHE A 55 11.35 -14.36 5.66
N SER A 56 12.67 -14.35 5.81
CA SER A 56 13.42 -13.14 6.17
C SER A 56 13.76 -12.23 4.98
N LEU A 57 13.76 -12.75 3.75
CA LEU A 57 14.02 -11.90 2.57
C LEU A 57 12.77 -11.11 2.21
N ARG A 58 12.96 -9.79 2.07
CA ARG A 58 11.92 -8.85 1.69
C ARG A 58 12.44 -7.93 0.61
N ASN A 59 11.67 -7.80 -0.47
CA ASN A 59 11.97 -6.87 -1.55
C ASN A 59 11.04 -5.68 -1.43
N GLY A 60 11.51 -4.47 -1.72
CA GLY A 60 10.66 -3.29 -1.60
C GLY A 60 11.15 -2.10 -2.40
N GLU A 61 10.26 -1.13 -2.55
CA GLU A 61 10.50 0.12 -3.25
C GLU A 61 10.05 1.33 -2.42
N TRP A 62 10.81 2.42 -2.54
CA TRP A 62 10.39 3.74 -2.09
C TRP A 62 9.60 4.43 -3.19
N PHE A 63 8.50 5.08 -2.82
CA PHE A 63 7.77 5.96 -3.71
C PHE A 63 7.23 7.16 -2.94
N PHE A 64 6.89 8.23 -3.67
CA PHE A 64 6.43 9.49 -3.09
C PHE A 64 5.01 9.81 -3.54
N ILE A 65 4.12 10.13 -2.62
CA ILE A 65 2.81 10.66 -2.96
C ILE A 65 2.89 12.18 -2.93
N HIS A 66 2.54 12.81 -4.05
CA HIS A 66 2.60 14.26 -4.17
C HIS A 66 1.37 14.92 -3.55
N ASP A 67 1.57 16.06 -2.91
CA ASP A 67 0.46 16.91 -2.49
C ASP A 67 -0.02 17.77 -3.67
N TYR A 68 -1.12 17.35 -4.28
CA TYR A 68 -1.73 18.06 -5.42
C TYR A 68 -2.34 19.42 -5.03
N ARG A 69 -2.48 19.72 -3.73
CA ARG A 69 -3.00 21.01 -3.23
C ARG A 69 -1.93 22.09 -3.17
N THR A 70 -0.67 21.69 -3.01
CA THR A 70 0.49 22.58 -2.99
C THR A 70 1.21 22.64 -4.33
N SER A 71 0.96 21.72 -5.26
CA SER A 71 1.45 21.76 -6.65
C SER A 71 0.66 22.76 -7.50
N GLY A 72 0.65 24.03 -7.11
CA GLY A 72 0.26 25.14 -7.97
C GLY A 72 1.30 25.31 -9.08
N GLY A 73 1.06 24.69 -10.23
CA GLY A 73 1.66 25.07 -11.51
C GLY A 73 3.18 24.94 -11.61
N THR A 74 3.72 23.73 -11.75
CA THR A 74 4.86 23.49 -12.67
C THR A 74 4.92 22.01 -13.00
N GLY A 75 4.83 21.66 -14.28
CA GLY A 75 5.02 20.30 -14.79
C GLY A 75 6.49 19.86 -14.69
N GLY A 76 6.98 19.73 -13.45
CA GLY A 76 8.34 19.31 -13.15
C GLY A 76 8.40 17.80 -12.94
N SER A 77 8.82 17.09 -13.98
CA SER A 77 9.28 15.71 -13.94
C SER A 77 10.46 15.57 -12.96
N GLY A 78 10.19 15.15 -11.72
CA GLY A 78 11.20 14.83 -10.72
C GLY A 78 10.95 13.45 -10.11
N GLY A 79 11.68 12.45 -10.61
CA GLY A 79 11.95 11.18 -9.92
C GLY A 79 10.75 10.28 -9.57
N GLY A 80 10.33 9.43 -10.51
CA GLY A 80 9.65 8.16 -10.18
C GLY A 80 8.30 7.93 -10.84
N GLY A 81 8.33 7.57 -12.12
CA GLY A 81 7.20 6.98 -12.87
C GLY A 81 6.07 7.97 -13.16
N ALA A 82 5.72 8.11 -14.44
CA ALA A 82 4.66 9.02 -14.91
C ALA A 82 3.37 8.92 -14.07
N ILE A 83 3.03 10.02 -13.39
CA ILE A 83 1.78 10.23 -12.68
C ILE A 83 0.80 10.93 -13.61
N THR A 84 -0.02 10.16 -14.31
CA THR A 84 -1.24 10.71 -14.92
C THR A 84 -2.40 9.75 -14.74
N ALA A 85 -3.39 10.14 -13.94
CA ALA A 85 -4.78 9.77 -14.22
C ALA A 85 -5.76 10.85 -13.75
N ALA A 86 -6.72 11.16 -14.63
CA ALA A 86 -8.04 11.74 -14.35
C ALA A 86 -8.12 12.69 -13.14
N GLY A 87 -7.81 13.97 -13.34
CA GLY A 87 -8.18 15.02 -12.37
C GLY A 87 -7.18 15.30 -11.24
N GLY A 88 -5.91 14.91 -11.37
CA GLY A 88 -4.83 15.34 -10.45
C GLY A 88 -4.61 14.43 -9.23
N VAL A 89 -5.09 13.18 -9.27
CA VAL A 89 -4.90 12.20 -8.18
C VAL A 89 -3.74 11.26 -8.50
N ASP A 90 -2.86 11.03 -7.52
CA ASP A 90 -1.70 10.14 -7.65
C ASP A 90 -2.14 8.65 -7.61
N ILE A 91 -2.22 8.03 -8.79
CA ILE A 91 -2.57 6.61 -8.94
C ILE A 91 -1.37 5.83 -9.48
N ARG A 92 -0.80 5.04 -8.59
CA ARG A 92 0.45 4.29 -8.73
C ARG A 92 0.15 2.83 -9.07
N LEU A 93 0.62 2.34 -10.22
CA LEU A 93 0.36 0.97 -10.67
C LEU A 93 1.59 0.09 -10.44
N ARG A 94 1.41 -1.12 -9.89
CA ARG A 94 2.45 -2.14 -9.78
C ARG A 94 1.92 -3.52 -10.11
N ARG A 95 2.81 -4.36 -10.61
CA ARG A 95 2.58 -5.76 -10.92
C ARG A 95 3.51 -6.63 -10.09
N TRP A 96 3.02 -7.77 -9.64
CA TRP A 96 3.86 -8.81 -9.06
C TRP A 96 4.77 -9.44 -10.12
N ASP A 97 6.06 -9.51 -9.83
CA ASP A 97 7.03 -10.30 -10.56
C ASP A 97 7.48 -11.48 -9.69
N GLY A 98 7.14 -12.70 -10.14
CA GLY A 98 7.48 -13.92 -9.41
C GLY A 98 8.95 -14.32 -9.50
N ALA A 99 9.72 -13.80 -10.45
CA ALA A 99 11.14 -14.11 -10.57
C ALA A 99 11.98 -13.40 -9.50
N VAL A 100 11.57 -12.18 -9.13
CA VAL A 100 12.23 -11.36 -8.10
C VAL A 100 11.43 -11.23 -6.81
N GLU A 101 10.23 -11.84 -6.77
CA GLU A 101 9.32 -11.84 -5.62
C GLU A 101 9.03 -10.42 -5.10
N ALA A 102 8.81 -9.50 -6.04
CA ALA A 102 8.69 -8.08 -5.80
C ALA A 102 7.54 -7.44 -6.58
N LEU A 103 7.07 -6.31 -6.08
CA LEU A 103 6.16 -5.43 -6.81
C LEU A 103 6.98 -4.47 -7.65
N ILE A 104 6.79 -4.53 -8.97
CA ILE A 104 7.49 -3.67 -9.92
C ILE A 104 6.50 -2.66 -10.53
N PRO A 105 6.92 -1.41 -10.81
CA PRO A 105 6.11 -0.47 -11.57
C PRO A 105 5.71 -1.05 -12.92
N ILE A 106 4.46 -0.78 -13.34
CA ILE A 106 4.05 -1.11 -14.71
C ILE A 106 4.73 -0.14 -15.68
N ASP A 107 5.43 -0.68 -16.68
CA ASP A 107 6.04 0.11 -17.74
C ASP A 107 4.99 0.59 -18.75
N GLU A 108 4.43 1.77 -18.49
CA GLU A 108 3.45 2.43 -19.38
C GLU A 108 4.07 2.89 -20.72
N GLY A 109 5.39 2.82 -20.90
CA GLY A 109 6.06 3.09 -22.18
C GLY A 109 5.94 1.91 -23.17
N SER A 110 5.68 0.71 -22.67
CA SER A 110 5.40 -0.48 -23.47
C SER A 110 3.92 -0.56 -23.88
N GLU A 111 3.62 -1.14 -25.03
CA GLU A 111 2.23 -1.34 -25.47
C GLU A 111 1.43 -2.25 -24.52
N GLU A 112 2.06 -3.29 -23.99
CA GLU A 112 1.45 -4.19 -23.01
C GLU A 112 1.15 -3.45 -21.70
N GLY A 113 2.15 -2.76 -21.14
CA GLY A 113 1.98 -2.02 -19.90
C GLY A 113 0.98 -0.88 -20.02
N ARG A 114 0.95 -0.18 -21.16
CA ARG A 114 -0.07 0.85 -21.45
C ARG A 114 -1.48 0.26 -21.48
N ARG A 115 -1.67 -0.91 -22.10
CA ARG A 115 -2.96 -1.62 -22.13
C ARG A 115 -3.39 -2.04 -20.72
N ASP A 116 -2.48 -2.58 -19.94
CA ASP A 116 -2.77 -3.02 -18.58
C ASP A 116 -3.06 -1.84 -17.65
N ALA A 117 -2.32 -0.76 -17.78
CA ALA A 117 -2.57 0.49 -17.06
C ALA A 117 -3.95 1.05 -17.37
N MET A 118 -4.34 1.09 -18.66
CA MET A 118 -5.67 1.54 -19.07
C MET A 118 -6.78 0.66 -18.46
N ARG A 119 -6.60 -0.67 -18.45
CA ARG A 119 -7.56 -1.59 -17.83
C ARG A 119 -7.68 -1.38 -16.32
N LEU A 120 -6.57 -1.15 -15.62
CA LEU A 120 -6.59 -0.91 -14.18
C LEU A 120 -7.28 0.41 -13.84
N ARG A 121 -6.96 1.47 -14.58
CA ARG A 121 -7.57 2.79 -14.41
C ARG A 121 -9.07 2.75 -14.72
N ALA A 122 -9.49 2.05 -15.76
CA ALA A 122 -10.91 1.87 -16.10
C ALA A 122 -11.69 1.09 -15.03
N ASN A 123 -11.06 0.14 -14.35
CA ASN A 123 -11.69 -0.67 -13.30
C ASN A 123 -11.60 -0.05 -11.90
N LEU A 124 -10.84 1.04 -11.72
CA LEU A 124 -10.55 1.64 -10.41
C LEU A 124 -11.81 1.97 -9.61
N GLY A 125 -12.80 2.62 -10.23
CA GLY A 125 -14.04 2.98 -9.54
C GLY A 125 -14.76 1.79 -8.92
N ARG A 126 -14.80 0.66 -9.65
CA ARG A 126 -15.39 -0.60 -9.16
C ARG A 126 -14.57 -1.21 -8.02
N ILE A 127 -13.24 -1.26 -8.17
CA ILE A 127 -12.33 -1.78 -7.14
C ILE A 127 -12.47 -0.96 -5.84
N TRP A 128 -12.65 0.36 -5.97
CA TRP A 128 -12.86 1.28 -4.85
C TRP A 128 -14.15 0.98 -4.08
N ALA A 129 -15.25 0.81 -4.82
CA ALA A 129 -16.58 0.58 -4.27
C ALA A 129 -16.70 -0.79 -3.57
N ASN A 130 -15.99 -1.80 -4.08
CA ASN A 130 -16.07 -3.18 -3.58
C ASN A 130 -15.26 -3.44 -2.29
N GLY A 131 -14.60 -2.44 -1.72
CA GLY A 131 -13.81 -2.62 -0.49
C GLY A 131 -12.54 -3.46 -0.67
N GLN A 132 -12.05 -3.59 -1.91
CA GLN A 132 -10.90 -4.43 -2.24
C GLN A 132 -9.54 -3.74 -2.04
N LEU A 133 -9.54 -2.54 -1.48
CA LEU A 133 -8.37 -1.73 -1.18
C LEU A 133 -8.24 -1.55 0.32
N LEU A 134 -7.04 -1.77 0.85
CA LEU A 134 -6.71 -1.42 2.22
C LEU A 134 -6.72 0.10 2.37
N ALA A 135 -7.43 0.63 3.36
CA ALA A 135 -7.39 2.04 3.70
C ALA A 135 -6.22 2.30 4.67
N TYR A 136 -5.19 3.01 4.20
CA TYR A 136 -3.93 3.22 4.94
C TYR A 136 -4.14 3.91 6.29
N ASP A 137 -4.92 5.00 6.27
CA ASP A 137 -5.31 5.79 7.44
C ASP A 137 -5.96 4.95 8.55
N ARG A 138 -6.88 4.08 8.17
CA ARG A 138 -7.56 3.17 9.08
C ARG A 138 -6.63 2.06 9.58
N ALA A 139 -5.89 1.43 8.68
CA ALA A 139 -5.00 0.33 9.03
C ALA A 139 -3.89 0.77 10.01
N GLY A 140 -3.35 1.98 9.82
CA GLY A 140 -2.37 2.54 10.75
C GLY A 140 -2.94 2.85 12.14
N ALA A 141 -4.21 3.26 12.24
CA ALA A 141 -4.87 3.45 13.53
C ALA A 141 -5.07 2.11 14.26
N GLU A 142 -5.62 1.10 13.58
CA GLU A 142 -5.87 -0.23 14.14
C GLU A 142 -4.57 -0.90 14.62
N GLN A 143 -3.46 -0.71 13.90
CA GLN A 143 -2.17 -1.28 14.31
C GLN A 143 -1.61 -0.61 15.57
N ARG A 144 -1.74 0.71 15.69
CA ARG A 144 -1.30 1.46 16.88
C ARG A 144 -2.09 1.04 18.12
N GLU A 145 -3.40 0.84 17.99
CA GLU A 145 -4.25 0.33 19.07
C GLU A 145 -3.80 -1.06 19.54
N ARG A 146 -3.59 -1.99 18.60
CA ARG A 146 -3.12 -3.36 18.91
C ARG A 146 -1.77 -3.37 19.62
N GLN A 147 -0.85 -2.48 19.22
CA GLN A 147 0.46 -2.38 19.87
C GLN A 147 0.34 -1.81 21.28
N GLY A 148 -0.46 -0.75 21.48
CA GLY A 148 -0.72 -0.17 22.80
C GLY A 148 -1.32 -1.17 23.77
N ASP A 149 -2.30 -1.97 23.33
CA ASP A 149 -2.93 -3.02 24.15
C ASP A 149 -1.95 -4.12 24.56
N ASN A 150 -1.10 -4.58 23.63
CA ASN A 150 -0.07 -5.58 23.94
C ASN A 150 0.97 -5.05 24.94
N GLN A 151 1.36 -3.78 24.83
CA GLN A 151 2.30 -3.16 25.76
C GLN A 151 1.69 -3.02 27.16
N HIS A 152 0.40 -2.66 27.24
CA HIS A 152 -0.32 -2.53 28.51
C HIS A 152 -0.54 -3.90 29.18
N ARG A 153 -0.78 -4.97 28.41
CA ARG A 153 -0.86 -6.35 28.91
C ARG A 153 0.48 -6.85 29.47
N ASN A 154 1.58 -6.62 28.76
CA ASN A 154 2.92 -7.05 29.21
C ASN A 154 3.40 -6.33 30.47
N CYS A 155 2.96 -5.09 30.71
CA CYS A 155 3.26 -4.36 31.94
C CYS A 155 2.50 -4.92 33.16
N ARG A 156 1.26 -5.42 32.98
CA ARG A 156 0.49 -6.03 34.09
C ARG A 156 1.01 -7.42 34.48
N THR A 157 1.54 -8.19 33.54
CA THR A 157 2.01 -9.56 33.80
C THR A 157 3.41 -9.62 34.43
N THR A 158 4.18 -8.54 34.35
CA THR A 158 5.53 -8.46 34.95
C THR A 158 5.54 -7.97 36.41
N GLY A 159 4.36 -7.65 36.98
CA GLY A 159 4.23 -7.08 38.34
C GLY A 159 3.91 -8.06 39.48
N HIS A 160 3.97 -9.38 39.29
CA HIS A 160 3.66 -10.38 40.34
C HIS A 160 4.73 -11.49 40.43
N SER A 161 5.97 -11.11 40.74
CA SER A 161 6.99 -12.06 41.20
C SER A 161 7.87 -11.40 42.26
N SER A 162 7.35 -11.28 43.47
CA SER A 162 8.12 -11.02 44.69
C SER A 162 7.25 -11.34 45.89
N GLN A 163 7.08 -12.63 46.19
CA GLN A 163 6.81 -13.14 47.53
C GLN A 163 6.76 -14.67 47.48
N THR A 164 7.82 -15.32 47.95
CA THR A 164 7.75 -16.48 48.84
C THR A 164 9.15 -16.72 49.43
N THR A 165 9.22 -16.50 50.74
CA THR A 165 10.05 -17.11 51.80
C THR A 165 11.17 -18.07 51.42
#